data_AF-A0A0B1SJ81-F1
#
_entry.id   AF-A0A0B1SJ81-F1
#
_cell.length_a   1.000
_cell.length_b   1.000
_cell.length_c   1.000
_cell.angle_alpha   90.00
_cell.angle_beta   90.00
_cell.angle_gamma   90.00
#
_symmetry.space_group_name_H-M   'P 1'
#
loop_
_entity.id
_entity.type
_entity.pdbx_description
1 polymer ?
#
loop_
_entity_poly.entity_id
_entity_poly.type
_entity_poly.pdbx_seq_one_letter_code
_entity_poly.pdbx_strand_id
1 'polypeptide(L)'
;MDVSTDISGIHHDVHERPQLLSSQDKRRIRRFSSNSTTILAQTKSELSLGVSRMTIWRSLKGNGNLYREKIQKAPRLTAQHRQMCLALRRNNMSTRWEVIFSDEKSST
;
A
#
# COMPACT_ATOMS: atom_id res chain seq x y z
N MET A 1 -37.59 -43.17 35.01
CA MET A 1 -36.86 -41.99 35.53
C MET A 1 -35.45 -42.15 35.01
N ASP A 2 -35.26 -41.79 33.74
CA ASP A 2 -34.02 -42.01 33.01
C ASP A 2 -33.02 -40.89 33.26
N VAL A 3 -31.76 -41.30 33.28
CA VAL A 3 -30.58 -40.55 33.71
C VAL A 3 -30.38 -39.32 32.82
N SER A 4 -30.40 -38.14 33.44
CA SER A 4 -30.00 -36.87 32.84
C SER A 4 -28.56 -36.99 32.35
N THR A 5 -28.37 -37.03 31.03
CA THR A 5 -27.05 -36.91 30.42
C THR A 5 -26.79 -35.42 30.21
N ASP A 6 -26.11 -34.81 31.18
CA ASP A 6 -25.48 -33.49 31.00
C ASP A 6 -24.43 -33.61 29.90
N ILE A 7 -24.76 -33.17 28.69
CA ILE A 7 -23.78 -32.90 27.64
C ILE A 7 -23.16 -31.53 27.97
N SER A 8 -22.34 -31.52 29.01
CA SER A 8 -21.48 -30.40 29.36
C SER A 8 -20.23 -30.44 28.48
N GLY A 9 -20.04 -29.39 27.69
CA GLY A 9 -18.72 -28.92 27.30
C GLY A 9 -17.97 -29.72 26.23
N ILE A 10 -18.45 -29.70 24.98
CA ILE A 10 -17.52 -29.71 23.84
C ILE A 10 -17.13 -28.25 23.58
N HIS A 11 -16.28 -27.70 24.45
CA HIS A 11 -15.47 -26.55 24.07
C HIS A 11 -14.44 -27.12 23.09
N HIS A 12 -14.70 -26.99 21.79
CA HIS A 12 -13.66 -27.23 20.79
C HIS A 12 -12.54 -26.23 21.09
N ASP A 13 -11.55 -26.67 21.86
CA ASP A 13 -10.28 -25.98 22.02
C ASP A 13 -9.55 -26.17 20.70
N VAL A 14 -9.96 -25.40 19.69
CA VAL A 14 -9.15 -25.14 18.53
C VAL A 14 -7.96 -24.38 19.09
N HIS A 15 -6.91 -25.10 19.47
CA HIS A 15 -5.61 -24.52 19.83
C HIS A 15 -4.98 -23.90 18.57
N GLU A 16 -5.64 -22.90 18.01
CA GLU A 16 -5.13 -22.08 16.94
C GLU A 16 -4.03 -21.21 17.51
N ARG A 17 -2.87 -21.26 16.85
CA ARG A 17 -1.72 -20.43 17.21
C ARG A 17 -2.17 -18.97 17.36
N PRO A 18 -1.91 -18.31 18.52
CA PRO A 18 -2.30 -16.93 18.73
C PRO A 18 -1.79 -16.04 17.61
N GLN A 19 -2.71 -15.27 17.02
CA GLN A 19 -2.35 -14.38 15.93
C GLN A 19 -1.67 -13.12 16.47
N LEU A 20 -0.52 -12.79 15.89
CA LEU A 20 0.29 -11.64 16.31
C LEU A 20 -0.40 -10.28 16.03
N LEU A 21 -1.34 -10.24 15.08
CA LEU A 21 -2.08 -9.04 14.73
C LEU A 21 -3.52 -9.17 15.24
N SER A 22 -3.97 -8.16 15.99
CA SER A 22 -5.37 -8.07 16.38
C SER A 22 -6.26 -7.80 15.15
N SER A 23 -7.55 -8.08 15.28
CA SER A 23 -8.54 -7.73 14.25
C SER A 23 -8.56 -6.22 13.97
N GLN A 24 -8.24 -5.39 14.96
CA GLN A 24 -8.13 -3.95 14.80
C GLN A 24 -6.90 -3.57 13.97
N ASP A 25 -5.74 -4.19 14.22
CA ASP A 25 -4.51 -3.93 13.47
C ASP A 25 -4.67 -4.31 12.00
N LYS A 26 -5.26 -5.48 11.72
CA LYS A 26 -5.56 -5.90 10.34
C LYS A 26 -6.43 -4.88 9.61
N ARG A 27 -7.44 -4.32 10.30
CA ARG A 27 -8.33 -3.29 9.74
C ARG A 27 -7.58 -1.99 9.47
N ARG A 28 -6.70 -1.55 10.39
CA ARG A 28 -5.87 -0.35 10.23
C ARG A 28 -4.89 -0.52 9.07
N ILE A 29 -4.20 -1.66 8.99
CA ILE A 29 -3.30 -2.03 7.88
C ILE A 29 -4.06 -1.97 6.55
N ARG A 30 -5.23 -2.60 6.47
CA ARG A 30 -6.03 -2.63 5.24
C ARG A 30 -6.47 -1.22 4.82
N ARG A 31 -7.04 -0.45 5.73
CA ARG A 31 -7.48 0.93 5.46
C ARG A 31 -6.32 1.81 4.99
N PHE A 32 -5.18 1.74 5.67
CA PHE A 32 -4.00 2.53 5.31
C PHE A 32 -3.43 2.14 3.95
N SER A 33 -3.37 0.84 3.66
CA SER A 33 -2.85 0.32 2.39
C SER A 33 -3.81 0.58 1.22
N SER A 34 -5.12 0.67 1.47
CA SER A 34 -6.11 1.06 0.45
C SER A 34 -6.01 2.52 0.06
N ASN A 35 -5.60 3.40 0.99
CA ASN A 35 -5.56 4.84 0.79
C ASN A 35 -4.15 5.38 0.52
N SER A 36 -3.13 4.51 0.41
CA SER A 36 -1.75 4.96 0.21
C SER A 36 -0.96 4.00 -0.69
N THR A 37 0.06 4.54 -1.37
CA THR A 37 1.01 3.78 -2.20
C THR A 37 2.31 3.47 -1.44
N THR A 38 2.23 3.42 -0.11
CA THR A 38 3.39 3.25 0.77
C THR A 38 3.93 1.83 0.73
N ILE A 39 5.23 1.68 0.98
CA ILE A 39 5.83 0.35 1.12
C ILE A 39 5.54 -0.23 2.51
N LEU A 40 5.56 -1.56 2.63
CA LEU A 40 5.29 -2.26 3.91
C LEU A 40 6.13 -1.79 5.10
N ALA A 41 7.36 -1.33 4.85
CA ALA A 41 8.22 -0.78 5.89
C ALA A 41 7.70 0.56 6.43
N GLN A 42 7.21 1.42 5.54
CA GLN A 42 6.57 2.69 5.90
C GLN A 42 5.22 2.43 6.58
N THR A 43 4.42 1.49 6.08
CA THR A 43 3.18 1.08 6.75
C THR A 43 3.44 0.59 8.18
N LYS A 44 4.53 -0.17 8.39
CA LYS A 44 4.94 -0.62 9.72
C LYS A 44 5.25 0.55 10.64
N SER A 45 6.05 1.52 10.19
CA SER A 45 6.43 2.68 11.00
C SER A 45 5.24 3.58 11.28
N GLU A 46 4.43 3.88 10.26
CA GLU A 46 3.28 4.78 10.38
C GLU A 46 2.23 4.24 11.35
N LEU A 47 1.96 2.93 11.29
CA LEU A 47 1.00 2.28 12.18
C LEU A 47 1.64 1.84 13.51
N SER A 48 2.93 2.14 13.74
CA SER A 48 3.68 1.79 14.94
C SER A 48 3.55 0.30 15.32
N LEU A 49 3.60 -0.59 14.31
CA LEU A 49 3.38 -2.02 14.51
C LEU A 49 4.67 -2.74 14.92
N GLY A 50 4.64 -3.48 16.02
CA GLY A 50 5.76 -4.31 16.51
C GLY A 50 6.03 -5.59 15.71
N VAL A 51 5.47 -5.74 14.51
CA VAL A 51 5.53 -7.00 13.74
C VAL A 51 6.52 -6.95 12.57
N SER A 52 6.79 -8.11 11.96
CA SER A 52 7.61 -8.18 10.75
C SER A 52 6.87 -7.61 9.53
N ARG A 53 7.62 -7.11 8.54
CA ARG A 53 7.06 -6.71 7.22
C ARG A 53 6.27 -7.84 6.56
N MET A 54 6.72 -9.08 6.75
CA MET A 54 6.09 -10.26 6.18
C MET A 54 4.73 -10.55 6.84
N THR A 55 4.59 -10.26 8.13
CA THR A 55 3.31 -10.38 8.85
C THR A 55 2.28 -9.41 8.27
N ILE A 56 2.67 -8.16 8.01
CA ILE A 56 1.83 -7.16 7.35
C ILE A 56 1.46 -7.64 5.94
N TRP A 57 2.43 -8.11 5.16
CA TRP A 57 2.18 -8.66 3.83
C TRP A 57 1.16 -9.80 3.85
N ARG A 58 1.30 -10.78 4.76
CA ARG A 58 0.34 -11.89 4.90
C ARG A 58 -1.06 -11.38 5.23
N SER A 59 -1.18 -10.34 6.05
CA SER A 59 -2.47 -9.71 6.37
C SER A 59 -3.14 -9.01 5.17
N LEU A 60 -2.34 -8.54 4.21
CA LEU A 60 -2.81 -7.89 2.98
C LEU A 60 -3.05 -8.89 1.84
N LYS A 61 -2.24 -9.95 1.74
CA LYS A 61 -2.29 -10.93 0.64
C LYS A 61 -3.65 -11.64 0.53
N GLY A 62 -4.36 -11.81 1.65
CA GLY A 62 -5.70 -12.38 1.66
C GLY A 62 -6.80 -11.42 1.16
N ASN A 63 -6.48 -10.17 0.82
CA ASN A 63 -7.42 -9.19 0.31
C ASN A 63 -7.39 -9.18 -1.23
N GLY A 64 -8.43 -9.70 -1.88
CA GLY A 64 -8.55 -9.69 -3.35
C GLY A 64 -8.70 -8.31 -3.99
N ASN A 65 -8.86 -7.24 -3.19
CA ASN A 65 -9.02 -5.88 -3.69
C ASN A 65 -7.70 -5.08 -3.72
N LEU A 66 -6.61 -5.63 -3.18
CA LEU A 66 -5.33 -4.94 -3.12
C LEU A 66 -4.27 -5.72 -3.91
N TYR A 67 -3.71 -5.05 -4.90
CA TYR A 67 -2.67 -5.60 -5.75
C TYR A 67 -1.36 -4.86 -5.52
N ARG A 68 -0.26 -5.61 -5.52
CA ARG A 68 1.07 -5.04 -5.49
C ARG A 68 1.52 -4.79 -6.92
N GLU A 69 1.70 -3.53 -7.27
CA GLU A 69 2.27 -3.14 -8.54
C GLU A 69 3.65 -2.49 -8.36
N LYS A 70 4.53 -2.69 -9.33
CA LYS A 70 5.85 -2.06 -9.36
C LYS A 70 5.74 -0.75 -10.14
N ILE A 71 5.86 0.37 -9.43
CA ILE A 71 5.94 1.69 -10.07
C ILE A 71 7.17 1.72 -10.98
N GLN A 72 6.97 1.96 -12.28
CA GLN A 72 8.08 2.21 -13.19
C GLN A 72 8.77 3.51 -12.82
N LYS A 73 10.10 3.49 -12.72
CA LYS A 73 10.85 4.69 -12.41
C LYS A 73 10.83 5.61 -13.62
N ALA A 74 10.60 6.90 -13.38
CA ALA A 74 10.82 7.91 -14.40
C ALA A 74 12.25 7.81 -14.96
N PRO A 75 12.46 8.15 -16.24
CA PRO A 75 13.79 8.18 -16.84
C PRO A 75 14.71 9.10 -16.04
N ARG A 76 15.98 8.71 -15.93
CA ARG A 76 16.98 9.49 -15.19
C ARG A 76 17.28 10.76 -15.97
N LEU A 77 17.06 11.92 -15.35
CA LEU A 77 17.44 13.20 -15.94
C LEU A 77 18.96 13.38 -15.85
N THR A 78 19.60 13.65 -16.98
CA THR A 78 21.02 14.01 -17.04
C THR A 78 21.25 15.40 -16.43
N ALA A 79 22.49 15.76 -16.14
CA ALA A 79 22.82 17.12 -15.71
C ALA A 79 22.40 18.16 -16.77
N GLN A 80 22.60 17.83 -18.05
CA GLN A 80 22.19 18.66 -19.18
C GLN A 80 20.67 18.86 -19.23
N HIS A 81 19.87 17.80 -19.08
CA HIS A 81 18.40 17.94 -19.05
C HIS A 81 17.96 18.90 -17.95
N ARG A 82 18.55 18.78 -16.75
CA ARG A 82 18.20 19.67 -15.63
C ARG A 82 18.57 21.12 -15.91
N GLN A 83 19.74 21.38 -16.48
CA GLN A 83 20.15 22.74 -16.88
C GLN A 83 19.20 23.33 -17.93
N MET A 84 18.84 22.55 -18.95
CA MET A 84 17.92 22.99 -20.00
C MET A 84 16.50 23.26 -19.45
N CYS A 85 15.98 22.39 -18.59
CA CYS A 85 14.69 22.63 -17.92
C CYS A 85 14.71 23.90 -17.06
N LEU A 86 15.82 24.16 -16.34
CA LEU A 86 15.97 25.38 -15.54
C LEU A 86 16.05 26.64 -16.41
N ALA A 87 16.79 26.58 -17.51
CA ALA A 87 16.88 27.68 -18.46
C ALA A 87 15.51 27.97 -19.10
N LEU A 88 14.81 26.93 -19.57
CA LEU A 88 13.46 27.03 -20.11
C LEU A 88 12.50 27.67 -19.10
N ARG A 89 12.54 27.22 -17.83
CA ARG A 89 11.73 27.78 -16.75
C ARG A 89 12.02 29.26 -16.53
N ARG A 90 13.31 29.62 -16.39
CA ARG A 90 13.76 31.00 -16.14
C ARG A 90 13.33 31.93 -17.27
N ASN A 91 13.55 31.50 -18.52
CA ASN A 91 13.24 32.29 -19.70
C ASN A 91 11.74 32.51 -19.90
N ASN A 92 10.90 31.70 -19.26
CA ASN A 92 9.45 31.78 -19.40
C ASN A 92 8.69 32.13 -18.11
N MET A 93 9.36 32.66 -17.09
CA MET A 93 8.70 32.98 -15.80
C MET A 93 7.60 34.04 -15.93
N SER A 94 7.78 35.01 -16.83
CA SER A 94 6.82 36.09 -17.09
C SER A 94 6.03 35.88 -18.38
N THR A 95 6.19 34.74 -19.05
CA THR A 95 5.50 34.46 -20.31
C THR A 95 4.03 34.24 -20.04
N ARG A 96 3.17 35.05 -20.67
CA ARG A 96 1.74 34.80 -20.74
C ARG A 96 1.48 33.85 -21.90
N TRP A 97 1.03 32.65 -21.58
CA TRP A 97 0.89 31.56 -22.53
C TRP A 97 -0.49 31.55 -23.20
N GLU A 98 -0.50 31.52 -24.53
CA GLU A 98 -1.61 30.98 -25.33
C GLU A 98 -1.06 29.75 -26.04
N VAL A 99 -1.26 28.57 -25.44
CA VAL A 99 -0.61 27.33 -25.87
C VAL A 99 -1.65 26.26 -26.13
N ILE A 100 -1.56 25.62 -27.29
CA ILE A 100 -2.27 24.39 -27.61
C ILE A 100 -1.26 23.25 -27.49
N PHE A 101 -1.50 22.32 -26.58
CA PHE A 101 -0.67 21.14 -26.44
C PHE A 101 -1.15 20.07 -27.44
N SER A 102 -0.21 19.52 -28.19
CA SER A 102 -0.45 18.34 -29.03
C SER A 102 0.74 17.41 -28.84
N ASP A 103 0.43 16.17 -28.50
CA ASP A 103 1.39 15.09 -28.34
C ASP A 103 0.91 13.92 -29.16
N GLU A 104 1.81 13.31 -29.92
CA GLU A 104 1.47 12.12 -30.67
C GLU A 104 1.48 10.94 -29.70
N LYS A 105 0.28 10.47 -29.35
CA LYS A 105 0.16 9.20 -28.66
C LYS A 105 0.55 8.10 -29.65
N SER A 106 1.78 7.58 -29.52
CA SER A 106 2.17 6.37 -30.22
C SER A 106 1.25 5.22 -29.80
N SER A 107 0.42 4.75 -30.73
CA SER A 107 -0.42 3.55 -30.55
C SER A 107 0.48 2.36 -30.27
N THR A 108 0.28 1.70 -29.13
CA THR A 108 0.92 0.42 -28.78
C THR A 108 0.04 -0.72 -29.23
#